data_AF-A0A7C1L035-F1
#
_entry.id   AF-A0A7C1L035-F1
#
_cell.length_a   1.000
_cell.length_b   1.000
_cell.length_c   1.000
_cell.angle_alpha   90.00
_cell.angle_beta   90.00
_cell.angle_gamma   90.00
#
_symmetry.space_group_name_H-M   'P 1'
#
loop_
_entity.id
_entity.type
_entity.pdbx_description
1 polymer ?
#
loop_
_entity_poly.entity_id
_entity_poly.type
_entity_poly.pdbx_seq_one_letter_code
_entity_poly.pdbx_strand_id
1 'polypeptide(L)'
;MLLEVFHCFLVAISFKMRDSIMSKILNLIVVLCVCTGLMQCTKNPLLHTGELPRELTSLEKRLVESGGNFGIKLFKEINKEEGDKNVFISPMSVSMAIGMTYNGANGSTEEAMQGTL
;
A
#
# COMPACT_ATOMS: atom_id res chain seq x y z
N MET A 1 -52.60 -26.08 36.14
CA MET A 1 -51.15 -26.31 36.33
C MET A 1 -50.45 -26.82 35.08
N LEU A 2 -50.97 -27.82 34.34
CA LEU A 2 -50.32 -28.32 33.10
C LEU A 2 -50.38 -27.35 31.89
N LEU A 3 -51.39 -26.48 31.80
CA LEU A 3 -51.57 -25.57 30.65
C LEU A 3 -50.64 -24.33 30.68
N GLU A 4 -50.30 -23.82 31.87
CA GLU A 4 -49.40 -22.67 32.03
C GLU A 4 -47.93 -23.04 31.77
N VAL A 5 -47.52 -24.26 32.14
CA VAL A 5 -46.16 -24.76 31.87
C VAL A 5 -45.92 -24.91 30.37
N PHE A 6 -46.93 -25.35 29.60
CA PHE A 6 -46.84 -25.48 28.14
C PHE A 6 -46.75 -24.11 27.43
N HIS A 7 -47.49 -23.12 27.91
CA HIS A 7 -47.46 -21.76 27.35
C HIS A 7 -46.12 -21.05 27.66
N CYS A 8 -45.59 -21.25 28.87
CA CYS A 8 -44.27 -20.74 29.25
C CYS A 8 -43.14 -21.41 28.44
N PHE A 9 -43.26 -22.71 28.16
CA PHE A 9 -42.28 -23.46 27.36
C PHE A 9 -42.29 -23.05 25.87
N LEU A 10 -43.46 -22.81 25.27
CA LEU A 10 -43.59 -22.33 23.89
C LEU A 10 -43.08 -20.88 23.71
N VAL A 11 -43.34 -20.00 24.70
CA VAL A 11 -42.81 -18.63 24.70
C VAL A 11 -41.29 -18.62 24.91
N ALA A 12 -40.76 -19.49 25.78
CA ALA A 12 -39.32 -19.64 26.00
C ALA A 12 -38.59 -20.21 24.77
N ILE A 13 -39.17 -21.16 24.03
CA ILE A 13 -38.63 -21.66 22.76
C ILE A 13 -38.68 -20.57 21.69
N SER A 14 -39.78 -19.82 21.59
CA SER A 14 -39.91 -18.68 20.67
C SER A 14 -38.89 -17.56 20.98
N PHE A 15 -38.60 -17.34 22.26
CA PHE A 15 -37.59 -16.36 22.73
C PHE A 15 -36.16 -16.85 22.47
N LYS A 16 -35.85 -18.11 22.79
CA LYS A 16 -34.53 -18.74 22.53
C LYS A 16 -34.23 -18.90 21.04
N MET A 17 -35.24 -19.19 20.22
CA MET A 17 -35.12 -19.19 18.76
C MET A 17 -34.87 -17.78 18.22
N ARG A 18 -35.59 -16.76 18.71
CA ARG A 18 -35.37 -15.35 18.36
C ARG A 18 -33.97 -14.85 18.73
N ASP A 19 -33.40 -15.25 19.87
CA ASP A 19 -32.04 -14.89 20.27
C ASP A 19 -30.95 -15.59 19.43
N SER A 20 -31.12 -16.88 19.11
CA SER A 20 -30.19 -17.62 18.24
C SER A 20 -30.27 -17.15 16.78
N ILE A 21 -31.46 -16.78 16.31
CA ILE A 21 -31.69 -16.20 14.99
C ILE A 21 -31.11 -14.78 14.93
N MET A 22 -31.32 -13.94 15.95
CA MET A 22 -30.72 -12.60 16.01
C MET A 22 -29.20 -12.64 16.06
N SER A 23 -28.58 -13.57 16.79
CA SER A 23 -27.12 -13.73 16.81
C SER A 23 -26.55 -14.20 15.45
N LYS A 24 -27.26 -15.09 14.75
CA LYS A 24 -26.89 -15.50 13.38
C LYS A 24 -27.07 -14.38 12.36
N ILE A 25 -28.16 -13.61 12.47
CA ILE A 25 -28.41 -12.42 11.64
C ILE A 25 -27.36 -11.35 11.93
N LEU A 26 -27.01 -11.13 13.20
CA LEU A 26 -25.99 -10.17 13.60
C LEU A 26 -24.61 -10.57 13.06
N ASN A 27 -24.23 -11.85 13.17
CA ASN A 27 -22.99 -12.35 12.57
C ASN A 27 -23.01 -12.27 11.03
N LEU A 28 -24.15 -12.52 10.39
CA LEU A 28 -24.31 -12.38 8.94
C LEU A 28 -24.15 -10.92 8.50
N ILE A 29 -24.72 -9.97 9.26
CA ILE A 29 -24.58 -8.53 9.02
C ILE A 29 -23.12 -8.10 9.24
N VAL A 30 -22.45 -8.56 10.29
CA VAL A 30 -21.04 -8.26 10.56
C VAL A 30 -20.14 -8.78 9.43
N VAL A 31 -20.34 -10.02 8.96
CA VAL A 31 -19.60 -10.58 7.83
C VAL A 31 -19.87 -9.78 6.55
N LEU A 32 -21.12 -9.41 6.29
CA LEU A 32 -21.48 -8.59 5.13
C LEU A 32 -20.83 -7.19 5.18
N CYS A 33 -20.81 -6.54 6.34
CA CYS A 33 -20.15 -5.26 6.55
C CYS A 33 -18.62 -5.34 6.42
N VAL A 34 -17.99 -6.42 6.88
CA VAL A 34 -16.56 -6.66 6.67
C VAL A 34 -16.26 -6.88 5.18
N CYS A 35 -17.10 -7.65 4.49
CA CYS A 35 -16.97 -7.87 3.04
C CYS A 35 -17.15 -6.58 2.22
N THR A 36 -18.05 -5.68 2.62
CA THR A 36 -18.21 -4.37 1.94
C THR A 36 -17.09 -3.38 2.30
N GLY A 37 -16.47 -3.51 3.47
CA GLY A 37 -15.30 -2.73 3.88
C GLY A 37 -14.04 -3.06 3.07
N LEU A 38 -13.84 -4.33 2.69
CA LEU A 38 -12.71 -4.74 1.85
C LEU A 38 -12.81 -4.27 0.39
N MET A 39 -13.98 -3.79 -0.04
CA MET A 39 -14.23 -3.24 -1.38
C MET A 39 -14.09 -1.71 -1.43
N GLN A 40 -13.66 -1.05 -0.35
CA GLN A 40 -13.39 0.39 -0.37
C GLN A 40 -12.12 0.69 -1.17
N CYS A 41 -12.29 0.80 -2.48
CA CYS A 41 -11.30 1.35 -3.38
C CYS A 41 -11.47 2.88 -3.39
N THR A 42 -10.75 3.58 -2.53
CA THR A 42 -10.66 5.05 -2.60
C THR A 42 -9.80 5.42 -3.82
N LYS A 43 -10.43 5.57 -4.99
CA LYS A 43 -9.92 6.54 -5.96
C LYS A 43 -10.36 7.91 -5.45
N ASN A 44 -9.50 8.53 -4.65
CA ASN A 44 -9.72 9.85 -4.09
C ASN A 44 -9.79 10.87 -5.26
N PRO A 45 -10.92 11.53 -5.54
CA PRO A 45 -11.03 12.46 -6.67
C PRO A 45 -10.31 13.80 -6.43
N LEU A 46 -9.68 13.98 -5.25
CA LEU A 46 -8.74 15.08 -4.98
C LEU A 46 -7.30 14.75 -5.39
N LEU A 47 -7.03 13.52 -5.85
CA LEU A 47 -5.83 13.25 -6.60
C LEU A 47 -6.06 13.89 -7.98
N HIS A 48 -5.38 15.00 -8.26
CA HIS A 48 -5.15 15.42 -9.64
C HIS A 48 -4.80 14.16 -10.41
N THR A 49 -5.63 13.81 -11.40
CA THR A 49 -5.28 12.75 -12.33
C THR A 49 -3.89 13.13 -12.83
N GLY A 50 -2.90 12.32 -12.45
CA GLY A 50 -1.54 12.40 -12.96
C GLY A 50 -1.51 12.01 -14.44
N GLU A 51 -2.47 12.50 -15.21
CA GLU A 51 -2.44 12.47 -16.65
C GLU A 51 -1.28 13.37 -17.04
N LEU A 52 -0.19 12.71 -17.40
CA LEU A 52 0.96 13.35 -17.96
C LEU A 52 0.47 14.20 -19.16
N PRO A 53 0.98 15.42 -19.35
CA PRO A 53 0.61 16.27 -20.49
C PRO A 53 0.81 15.60 -21.86
N ARG A 54 1.62 14.52 -21.89
CA ARG A 54 1.76 13.58 -23.00
C ARG A 54 2.16 12.21 -22.46
N GLU A 55 1.96 11.18 -23.28
CA GLU A 55 2.54 9.86 -23.01
C GLU A 55 4.07 9.92 -22.92
N LEU A 56 4.62 9.20 -21.94
CA LEU A 56 6.05 8.99 -21.83
C LEU A 56 6.51 8.00 -22.89
N THR A 57 7.63 8.31 -23.51
CA THR A 57 8.37 7.38 -24.36
C THR A 57 8.86 6.18 -23.53
N SER A 58 9.21 5.08 -24.20
CA SER A 58 9.79 3.92 -23.54
C SER A 58 11.07 4.24 -22.76
N LEU A 59 11.89 5.18 -23.27
CA LEU A 59 13.11 5.64 -22.61
C LEU A 59 12.80 6.38 -21.31
N GLU A 60 11.82 7.27 -21.33
CA GLU A 60 11.45 8.05 -20.13
C GLU A 60 10.85 7.17 -19.05
N LYS A 61 10.04 6.16 -19.44
CA LYS A 61 9.53 5.17 -18.48
C LYS A 61 10.67 4.42 -17.79
N ARG A 62 11.69 4.00 -18.54
CA ARG A 62 12.90 3.36 -17.99
C ARG A 62 13.70 4.30 -17.10
N LEU A 63 13.80 5.58 -17.46
CA LEU A 63 14.51 6.58 -16.66
C LEU A 63 13.82 6.83 -15.31
N VAL A 64 12.49 6.89 -15.30
CA VAL A 64 11.70 7.02 -14.07
C VAL A 64 11.88 5.80 -13.18
N GLU A 65 11.84 4.59 -13.75
CA GLU A 65 12.02 3.34 -13.01
C GLU A 65 13.43 3.21 -12.42
N SER A 66 14.47 3.41 -13.23
CA SER A 66 15.88 3.37 -12.78
C SER A 66 16.18 4.44 -11.73
N GLY A 67 15.78 5.70 -11.96
CA GLY A 67 15.95 6.79 -11.01
C GLY A 67 15.25 6.55 -9.67
N GLY A 68 14.03 5.98 -9.69
CA GLY A 68 13.32 5.57 -8.49
C GLY A 68 14.05 4.47 -7.73
N ASN A 69 14.51 3.43 -8.44
CA ASN A 69 15.26 2.32 -7.84
C ASN A 69 16.59 2.79 -7.24
N PHE A 70 17.33 3.64 -7.94
CA PHE A 70 18.55 4.26 -7.44
C PHE A 70 18.27 5.08 -6.16
N GLY A 71 17.23 5.93 -6.17
CA GLY A 71 16.91 6.77 -5.03
C GLY A 71 16.53 6.00 -3.77
N ILE A 72 15.78 4.91 -3.92
CA ILE A 72 15.44 4.02 -2.80
C ILE A 72 16.70 3.33 -2.25
N LYS A 73 17.57 2.81 -3.14
CA LYS A 73 18.83 2.18 -2.74
C LYS A 73 19.75 3.16 -2.00
N LEU A 74 19.95 4.35 -2.56
CA LEU A 74 20.79 5.40 -1.98
C LEU A 74 20.26 5.82 -0.60
N PHE A 75 18.95 6.10 -0.50
CA PHE A 75 18.34 6.47 0.76
C PHE A 75 18.48 5.39 1.82
N LYS A 76 18.33 4.11 1.44
CA LYS A 76 18.53 2.98 2.35
C LYS A 76 19.96 2.92 2.89
N GLU A 77 20.97 3.15 2.06
CA GLU A 77 22.37 3.16 2.55
C GLU A 77 22.64 4.33 3.48
N ILE A 78 22.19 5.54 3.13
CA ILE A 78 22.36 6.73 3.99
C ILE A 78 21.62 6.54 5.33
N ASN A 79 20.41 5.99 5.31
CA ASN A 79 19.63 5.78 6.52
C ASN A 79 20.24 4.74 7.46
N LYS A 80 21.04 3.78 6.95
CA LYS A 80 21.80 2.87 7.82
C LYS A 80 22.90 3.60 8.59
N GLU A 81 23.48 4.64 7.99
CA GLU A 81 24.58 5.41 8.58
C GLU A 81 24.06 6.48 9.56
N GLU A 82 22.95 7.16 9.20
CA GLU A 82 22.44 8.29 9.97
C GLU A 82 21.50 7.90 11.13
N GLY A 83 20.97 6.67 11.14
CA GLY A 83 20.09 6.18 12.20
C GLY A 83 18.77 6.95 12.30
N ASP A 84 18.47 7.49 13.48
CA ASP A 84 17.19 8.17 13.79
C ASP A 84 17.18 9.67 13.43
N LYS A 85 18.15 10.16 12.66
CA LYS A 85 18.19 11.56 12.24
C LYS A 85 17.27 11.80 11.05
N ASN A 86 16.86 13.06 10.91
CA ASN A 86 16.16 13.49 9.71
C ASN A 86 17.12 13.49 8.51
N VAL A 87 16.81 12.68 7.50
CA VAL A 87 17.57 12.61 6.24
C VAL A 87 16.74 13.22 5.12
N PHE A 88 17.29 14.25 4.47
CA PHE A 88 16.69 14.85 3.27
C PHE A 88 17.75 14.96 2.17
N ILE A 89 17.52 14.26 1.07
CA ILE A 89 18.45 14.18 -0.07
C ILE A 89 17.69 14.26 -1.39
N SER A 90 18.38 14.66 -2.46
CA SER A 90 17.87 14.62 -3.84
C SER A 90 18.61 13.54 -4.63
N PRO A 91 18.04 12.32 -4.76
CA PRO A 91 18.68 11.25 -5.52
C PRO A 91 18.95 11.61 -6.98
N MET A 92 18.02 12.32 -7.62
CA MET A 92 18.17 12.76 -9.02
C MET A 92 19.41 13.63 -9.22
N SER A 93 19.71 14.51 -8.26
CA SER A 93 20.92 15.34 -8.31
C SER A 93 22.18 14.50 -8.20
N VAL A 94 22.17 13.45 -7.36
CA VAL A 94 23.30 12.53 -7.19
C VAL A 94 23.49 11.70 -8.46
N SER A 95 22.42 11.16 -9.06
CA SER A 95 22.49 10.44 -10.34
C SER A 95 23.09 11.31 -11.44
N MET A 96 22.69 12.58 -11.50
CA MET A 96 23.24 13.52 -12.48
C MET A 96 24.74 13.77 -12.27
N ALA A 97 25.17 13.96 -11.02
CA ALA A 97 26.59 14.11 -10.69
C ALA A 97 27.40 12.86 -11.07
N ILE A 98 26.90 11.67 -10.75
CA ILE A 98 27.51 10.39 -11.12
C ILE A 98 27.60 10.28 -12.65
N GLY A 99 26.52 10.60 -13.38
CA GLY A 99 26.50 10.58 -14.84
C GLY A 99 27.53 11.52 -15.48
N MET A 100 27.76 12.71 -14.91
CA MET A 100 28.83 13.60 -15.38
C MET A 100 30.22 13.01 -15.15
N THR A 101 30.45 12.40 -13.99
CA THR A 101 31.74 11.75 -13.68
C THR A 101 31.95 10.44 -14.45
N TYR A 102 30.87 9.73 -14.79
CA TYR A 102 30.90 8.51 -15.59
C TYR A 102 31.51 8.77 -16.97
N ASN A 103 31.21 9.93 -17.58
CA ASN A 103 31.80 10.33 -18.86
C ASN A 103 33.33 10.45 -18.85
N GLY A 104 33.95 10.59 -17.67
CA GLY A 104 35.40 10.61 -17.49
C GLY A 104 35.99 9.32 -16.90
N ALA A 105 35.15 8.34 -16.57
CA ALA A 105 35.59 7.06 -16.01
C ALA A 105 36.03 6.09 -17.13
N ASN A 106 36.82 5.08 -16.78
CA ASN A 106 37.23 4.02 -17.71
C ASN A 106 37.43 2.70 -16.94
N GLY A 107 37.34 1.57 -17.66
CA GLY A 107 37.57 0.23 -17.14
C GLY A 107 36.65 -0.12 -15.97
N SER A 108 37.21 -0.71 -14.92
CA SER A 108 36.43 -1.16 -13.75
C SER A 108 35.67 -0.04 -13.04
N THR A 109 36.15 1.21 -13.12
CA THR A 109 35.46 2.36 -12.51
C THR A 109 34.21 2.72 -13.29
N GLU A 110 34.31 2.72 -14.62
CA GLU A 110 33.18 2.95 -15.51
C GLU A 110 32.09 1.88 -15.30
N GLU A 111 32.50 0.60 -15.30
CA GLU A 111 31.60 -0.54 -15.09
C GLU A 111 30.90 -0.48 -13.73
N ALA A 112 31.64 -0.15 -12.66
CA ALA A 112 31.08 -0.01 -11.33
C ALA A 112 30.05 1.12 -11.27
N MET A 113 30.33 2.27 -11.88
CA MET A 113 29.39 3.40 -11.92
C MET A 113 28.15 3.07 -12.73
N GLN A 114 28.30 2.42 -13.89
CA GLN A 114 27.20 1.97 -14.72
C GLN A 114 26.27 0.99 -13.98
N GLY A 115 26.83 0.11 -13.14
CA GLY A 115 26.05 -0.83 -12.34
C GLY A 115 25.22 -0.21 -11.21
N THR A 116 25.43 1.08 -10.90
CA THR A 116 24.69 1.79 -9.84
C THR A 116 23.46 2.53 -10.35
N LEU A 117 23.49 3.02 -11.60
CA LEU A 117 22.44 3.84 -12.23
C LEU A 117 21.41 2.97 -12.97
#